data_AF-A0A0P6VXN8-F1
#
_entry.id   AF-A0A0P6VXN8-F1
#
_cell.length_a   1.000
_cell.length_b   1.000
_cell.length_c   1.000
_cell.angle_alpha   90.00
_cell.angle_beta   90.00
_cell.angle_gamma   90.00
#
_symmetry.space_group_name_H-M   'P 1'
#
loop_
_entity.id
_entity.type
_entity.pdbx_description
1 polymer ?
#
loop_
_entity_poly.entity_id
_entity_poly.type
_entity_poly.pdbx_seq_one_letter_code
_entity_poly.pdbx_strand_id
1 'polypeptide(L)'
;FEVDAAGNLANWKIPGKFSPGIGGAMELAQKVRRLVVLCSHNDKQGNPKILARCRLPLTASGCVSRIITDKAVMDVTPEGLAVLEIAEGLDPADLEAATEAPLLIDTSRLGRF
;
A
#
# COMPACT_ATOMS: atom_id res chain seq x y z
N PHE A 1 0.60 8.10 -5.65
CA PHE A 1 0.65 6.67 -5.99
C PHE A 1 -0.29 5.96 -5.04
N GLU A 2 -0.75 4.80 -5.44
CA GLU A 2 -1.70 3.97 -4.70
C GLU A 2 -1.18 2.53 -4.69
N VAL A 3 -1.55 1.80 -3.64
CA VAL A 3 -1.47 0.34 -3.58
C VAL A 3 -2.83 -0.15 -3.13
N ASP A 4 -3.31 -1.26 -3.69
CA ASP A 4 -4.59 -1.83 -3.28
C ASP A 4 -4.50 -3.18 -2.57
N ALA A 5 -5.64 -3.63 -2.06
CA ALA A 5 -5.78 -4.86 -1.29
C ALA A 5 -5.33 -6.13 -2.03
N ALA A 6 -5.30 -6.10 -3.37
CA ALA A 6 -4.82 -7.20 -4.21
C ALA A 6 -3.31 -7.08 -4.53
N GLY A 7 -2.61 -6.10 -3.98
CA GLY A 7 -1.19 -5.85 -4.25
C GLY A 7 -0.92 -5.20 -5.60
N ASN A 8 -1.90 -4.52 -6.21
CA ASN A 8 -1.65 -3.73 -7.41
C ASN A 8 -0.91 -2.44 -7.05
N LEU A 9 0.05 -2.03 -7.88
CA LEU A 9 0.80 -0.79 -7.72
C LEU A 9 0.39 0.22 -8.79
N ALA A 10 0.10 1.47 -8.40
CA ALA A 10 -0.13 2.58 -9.33
C ALA A 10 0.72 3.79 -8.96
N ASN A 11 1.91 3.95 -9.56
CA ASN A 11 2.85 5.02 -9.20
C ASN A 11 3.40 5.86 -10.36
N TRP A 12 3.03 5.60 -11.61
CA TRP A 12 3.66 6.26 -12.76
C TRP A 12 2.89 7.43 -13.36
N LYS A 13 1.57 7.50 -13.14
CA LYS A 13 0.71 8.53 -13.76
C LYS A 13 -0.40 9.02 -12.84
N ILE A 14 -0.57 10.34 -12.81
CA ILE A 14 -1.75 11.00 -12.26
C ILE A 14 -2.49 11.67 -13.43
N PRO A 15 -3.74 11.28 -13.74
CA PRO A 15 -4.53 11.93 -14.80
C PRO A 15 -4.58 13.45 -14.63
N GLY A 16 -4.38 14.18 -15.72
CA GLY A 16 -4.35 15.65 -15.71
C GLY A 16 -3.05 16.28 -15.20
N LYS A 17 -2.03 15.49 -14.79
CA LYS A 17 -0.70 15.99 -14.45
C LYS A 17 0.36 15.45 -15.39
N PHE A 18 1.41 16.24 -15.63
CA PHE A 18 2.56 15.78 -16.40
C PHE A 18 3.18 14.55 -15.74
N SER A 19 3.53 13.55 -16.55
CA SER A 19 4.21 12.33 -16.12
C SER A 19 5.27 12.00 -17.17
N PRO A 20 6.55 11.79 -16.80
CA PRO A 20 7.65 11.57 -17.75
C PRO A 20 7.58 10.20 -18.45
N GLY A 21 6.58 9.37 -18.15
CA GLY A 21 6.43 8.00 -18.63
C GLY A 21 6.64 6.98 -17.52
N ILE A 22 6.34 5.71 -17.80
CA ILE A 22 6.44 4.62 -16.82
C ILE A 22 7.89 4.23 -16.48
N GLY A 23 8.83 4.46 -17.40
CA GLY A 23 10.22 4.04 -17.25
C GLY A 23 10.35 2.53 -16.99
N GLY A 24 11.40 2.12 -16.29
CA GLY A 24 11.62 0.71 -15.91
C GLY A 24 10.80 0.24 -14.70
N ALA A 25 9.84 1.04 -14.21
CA ALA A 25 9.08 0.71 -13.00
C ALA A 25 8.22 -0.54 -13.19
N MET A 26 7.66 -0.73 -14.39
CA MET A 26 6.86 -1.90 -14.73
C MET A 26 7.72 -3.17 -14.75
N GLU A 27 8.87 -3.12 -15.41
CA GLU A 27 9.80 -4.25 -15.49
C GLU A 27 10.31 -4.65 -14.10
N LEU A 28 10.66 -3.67 -13.26
CA LEU A 28 11.07 -3.93 -11.88
C LEU A 28 9.93 -4.62 -11.11
N ALA A 29 8.72 -4.04 -11.16
CA ALA A 29 7.59 -4.56 -10.39
C ALA A 29 7.18 -5.98 -10.81
N GLN A 30 7.29 -6.33 -12.10
CA GLN A 30 6.89 -7.65 -12.60
C GLN A 30 7.96 -8.75 -12.45
N LYS A 31 9.25 -8.38 -12.40
CA LYS A 31 10.34 -9.37 -12.48
C LYS A 31 11.03 -9.65 -11.15
N VAL A 32 10.84 -8.82 -10.13
CA VAL A 32 11.43 -9.07 -8.81
C VAL A 32 10.72 -10.21 -8.09
N ARG A 33 11.48 -10.98 -7.31
CA ARG A 33 10.92 -12.05 -6.47
C ARG A 33 10.01 -11.53 -5.37
N ARG A 34 10.32 -10.35 -4.83
CA ARG A 34 9.59 -9.70 -3.75
C ARG A 34 9.64 -8.20 -3.95
N LEU A 35 8.47 -7.55 -3.99
CA LEU A 35 8.37 -6.11 -4.12
C LEU A 35 7.87 -5.52 -2.79
N VAL A 36 8.62 -4.58 -2.25
CA VAL A 36 8.25 -3.83 -1.05
C VAL A 36 7.99 -2.38 -1.44
N VAL A 37 6.82 -1.86 -1.07
CA VAL A 37 6.49 -0.44 -1.25
C VAL A 37 6.73 0.28 0.07
N LEU A 38 7.62 1.27 0.07
CA LEU A 38 7.83 2.19 1.19
C LEU A 38 7.17 3.52 0.87
N CYS A 39 6.28 3.99 1.75
CA CYS A 39 5.63 5.26 1.50
C CYS A 39 4.82 5.86 2.66
N SER A 40 4.45 7.15 2.57
CA SER A 40 3.45 7.71 3.49
C SER A 40 2.08 7.05 3.31
N HIS A 41 1.39 6.77 4.41
CA HIS A 41 0.10 6.08 4.47
C HIS A 41 -1.02 6.87 3.77
N ASN A 42 -1.07 8.16 4.04
CA ASN A 42 -2.00 9.11 3.42
C ASN A 42 -1.23 10.10 2.53
N ASP A 43 -1.95 10.77 1.62
CA ASP A 43 -1.39 11.87 0.85
C ASP A 43 -1.37 13.18 1.67
N LYS A 44 -0.90 14.28 1.06
CA LYS A 44 -0.82 15.59 1.72
C LYS A 44 -2.19 16.19 2.06
N GLN A 45 -3.28 15.66 1.51
CA GLN A 45 -4.65 16.08 1.76
C GLN A 45 -5.35 15.13 2.76
N GLY A 46 -4.64 14.11 3.26
CA GLY A 46 -5.19 13.11 4.17
C GLY A 46 -5.88 11.93 3.49
N ASN A 47 -5.95 11.90 2.15
CA ASN A 47 -6.61 10.78 1.45
C ASN A 47 -5.79 9.50 1.62
N PRO A 48 -6.44 8.33 1.83
CA PRO A 48 -5.75 7.05 1.91
C PRO A 48 -5.04 6.73 0.60
N LYS A 49 -3.89 6.07 0.70
CA LYS A 49 -3.17 5.53 -0.46
C LYS A 49 -3.19 4.01 -0.52
N ILE A 50 -3.67 3.39 0.56
CA ILE A 50 -3.91 1.96 0.68
C ILE A 50 -5.41 1.73 0.47
N LEU A 51 -5.78 1.26 -0.72
CA LEU A 51 -7.14 1.30 -1.23
C LEU A 51 -7.76 -0.09 -1.37
N ALA A 52 -9.08 -0.19 -1.39
CA ALA A 52 -9.74 -1.43 -1.80
C ALA A 52 -9.41 -1.77 -3.27
N ARG A 53 -9.32 -0.75 -4.13
CA ARG A 53 -8.90 -0.86 -5.53
C ARG A 53 -8.20 0.42 -5.98
N CYS A 54 -7.07 0.29 -6.68
CA CYS A 54 -6.39 1.44 -7.28
C CYS A 54 -7.30 2.16 -8.28
N ARG A 55 -7.26 3.49 -8.24
CA ARG A 55 -8.01 4.40 -9.10
C ARG A 55 -7.12 5.00 -10.18
N LEU A 56 -5.83 5.14 -9.88
CA LEU A 56 -4.81 5.56 -10.83
C LEU A 56 -4.46 4.43 -11.81
N PRO A 57 -3.95 4.78 -13.00
CA PRO A 57 -3.44 3.80 -13.94
C PRO A 57 -2.37 2.90 -13.29
N LEU A 58 -2.58 1.58 -13.37
CA LEU A 58 -1.66 0.61 -12.79
C LEU A 58 -0.29 0.67 -13.45
N THR A 59 0.72 0.37 -12.64
CA THR A 59 2.11 0.12 -13.03
C THR A 59 2.30 -1.38 -13.24
N ALA A 60 1.81 -2.18 -12.28
CA ALA A 60 1.74 -3.63 -12.37
C ALA A 60 0.66 -4.15 -11.42
N SER A 61 0.04 -5.26 -11.78
CA SER A 61 -1.00 -5.91 -10.99
C SER A 61 -0.43 -7.00 -10.10
N GLY A 62 -0.95 -7.15 -8.87
CA GLY A 62 -0.61 -8.24 -7.95
C GLY A 62 0.88 -8.40 -7.67
N CYS A 63 1.65 -7.31 -7.73
CA CYS A 63 3.11 -7.36 -7.67
C CYS A 63 3.65 -7.05 -6.28
N VAL A 64 2.91 -6.30 -5.47
CA VAL A 64 3.36 -5.85 -4.15
C VAL A 64 3.25 -7.00 -3.15
N SER A 65 4.35 -7.30 -2.45
CA SER A 65 4.39 -8.33 -1.41
C SER A 65 4.28 -7.73 0.00
N ARG A 66 4.80 -6.51 0.20
CA ARG A 66 4.73 -5.79 1.49
C ARG A 66 4.60 -4.29 1.27
N ILE A 67 3.85 -3.65 2.16
CA ILE A 67 3.67 -2.21 2.22
C ILE A 67 4.18 -1.75 3.58
N ILE A 68 5.09 -0.78 3.58
CA ILE A 68 5.62 -0.15 4.79
C ILE A 68 5.26 1.32 4.73
N THR A 69 4.63 1.80 5.81
CA THR A 69 4.21 3.19 5.94
C THR A 69 4.65 3.79 7.26
N ASP A 70 4.45 5.10 7.40
CA ASP A 70 4.60 5.79 8.68
C ASP A 70 3.60 5.32 9.76
N LYS A 71 2.56 4.56 9.38
CA LYS A 71 1.54 4.05 10.31
C LYS A 71 1.56 2.55 10.54
N ALA A 72 1.96 1.76 9.53
CA ALA A 72 1.82 0.31 9.54
C ALA A 72 2.77 -0.41 8.58
N VAL A 73 3.12 -1.65 8.95
CA VAL A 73 3.73 -2.68 8.11
C VAL A 73 2.66 -3.72 7.78
N MET A 74 2.43 -3.94 6.49
CA MET A 74 1.38 -4.83 5.99
C MET A 74 1.93 -5.79 4.95
N ASP A 75 1.65 -7.08 5.09
CA ASP A 75 1.88 -8.06 4.02
C ASP A 75 0.64 -8.19 3.14
N VAL A 76 0.85 -8.34 1.84
CA VAL A 76 -0.20 -8.70 0.89
C VAL A 76 -0.28 -10.22 0.86
N THR A 77 -1.41 -10.78 1.28
CA THR A 77 -1.67 -12.22 1.31
C THR A 77 -2.86 -12.56 0.40
N PRO A 78 -3.08 -13.86 0.09
CA PRO A 78 -4.28 -14.28 -0.65
C PRO A 78 -5.61 -13.87 0.00
N GLU A 79 -5.62 -13.68 1.32
CA GLU A 79 -6.79 -13.30 2.12
C GLU A 79 -7.00 -11.78 2.22
N GLY A 80 -5.98 -10.98 1.90
CA GLY A 80 -6.02 -9.52 1.98
C GLY A 80 -4.75 -8.91 2.59
N LEU A 81 -4.89 -7.73 3.21
CA LEU A 81 -3.77 -7.03 3.83
C LEU A 81 -3.62 -7.45 5.30
N ALA A 82 -2.62 -8.27 5.59
CA ALA A 82 -2.28 -8.67 6.95
C ALA A 82 -1.42 -7.60 7.63
N VAL A 83 -1.94 -6.95 8.68
CA VAL A 83 -1.21 -5.95 9.45
C VAL A 83 -0.28 -6.67 10.42
N LEU A 84 1.02 -6.43 10.29
CA LEU A 84 2.05 -7.05 11.12
C LEU A 84 2.46 -6.16 12.28
N GLU A 85 2.68 -4.88 11.98
CA GLU A 85 3.13 -3.89 12.95
C GLU A 85 2.44 -2.56 12.69
N ILE A 86 2.18 -1.80 13.74
CA ILE A 86 1.67 -0.43 13.64
C ILE A 86 2.53 0.50 14.49
N ALA A 87 2.57 1.78 14.11
CA ALA A 87 3.37 2.77 14.82
C ALA A 87 3.02 2.81 16.31
N GLU A 88 4.02 3.06 17.16
CA GLU A 88 3.82 3.27 18.58
C GLU A 88 2.81 4.40 18.84
N GLY A 89 1.85 4.15 19.75
CA GLY A 89 0.79 5.10 20.09
C GLY A 89 -0.37 5.23 19.10
N LEU A 90 -0.37 4.50 17.97
CA LEU A 90 -1.50 4.46 17.04
C LEU A 90 -2.51 3.36 17.44
N ASP A 91 -3.81 3.65 17.54
CA ASP A 91 -4.79 2.58 17.76
C ASP A 91 -5.15 1.85 16.46
N PRO A 92 -5.43 0.53 16.48
CA PRO A 92 -5.84 -0.20 15.28
C PRO A 92 -7.05 0.41 14.57
N ALA A 93 -8.01 0.96 15.33
CA ALA A 93 -9.18 1.64 14.77
C ALA A 93 -8.79 2.93 13.99
N ASP A 94 -7.77 3.66 14.45
CA ASP A 94 -7.26 4.84 13.73
C ASP A 94 -6.55 4.45 12.45
N LEU A 95 -5.85 3.31 12.44
CA LEU A 95 -5.28 2.76 11.21
C LEU A 95 -6.38 2.40 10.21
N GLU A 96 -7.43 1.70 10.66
CA GLU A 96 -8.58 1.36 9.82
C GLU A 96 -9.25 2.63 9.27
N ALA A 97 -9.45 3.67 10.09
CA ALA A 97 -10.00 4.94 9.63
C ALA A 97 -9.11 5.67 8.61
N ALA A 98 -7.79 5.47 8.68
CA ALA A 98 -6.83 6.03 7.74
C ALA A 98 -6.64 5.19 6.46
N THR A 99 -7.28 4.03 6.36
CA THR A 99 -7.12 3.05 5.28
C THR A 99 -8.45 2.79 4.58
N GLU A 100 -8.47 2.68 3.24
CA GLU A 100 -9.68 2.31 2.52
C GLU A 100 -9.76 0.80 2.25
N ALA A 101 -8.62 0.11 2.19
CA ALA A 101 -8.58 -1.34 2.08
C ALA A 101 -9.08 -2.02 3.38
N PRO A 102 -9.83 -3.14 3.29
CA PRO A 102 -10.05 -3.99 4.45
C PRO A 102 -8.72 -4.52 5.01
N LEU A 103 -8.57 -4.46 6.33
CA LEU A 103 -7.36 -4.90 7.03
C LEU A 103 -7.64 -6.17 7.83
N LEU A 104 -6.68 -7.08 7.81
CA LEU A 104 -6.66 -8.27 8.67
C LEU A 104 -5.75 -7.96 9.86
N ILE A 105 -6.37 -7.63 11.00
CA ILE A 105 -5.67 -7.26 12.23
C ILE A 105 -5.87 -8.36 13.28
N ASP A 106 -4.81 -9.10 13.58
CA ASP A 106 -4.76 -10.00 14.74
C ASP A 106 -4.12 -9.26 15.92
N THR A 107 -4.97 -8.70 16.79
CA THR A 107 -4.52 -7.92 17.96
C THR A 107 -3.68 -8.72 18.95
N SER A 108 -3.73 -10.05 18.93
CA SER A 108 -2.91 -10.90 19.81
C SER A 108 -1.45 -11.01 19.34
N ARG A 109 -1.18 -10.66 18.08
CA ARG A 109 0.14 -10.76 17.43
C ARG A 109 0.63 -9.44 16.83
N LEU A 110 -0.13 -8.36 17.00
CA LEU A 110 0.15 -7.07 16.41
C LEU A 110 1.40 -6.43 17.05
N GLY A 111 2.46 -6.30 16.26
CA GLY A 111 3.70 -5.66 16.68
C GLY A 111 3.62 -4.13 16.68
N ARG A 112 4.66 -3.51 17.22
CA ARG A 112 4.83 -2.05 17.29
C ARG A 112 6.23 -1.66 16.81
N PHE A 113 6.33 -0.54 16.10
CA PHE A 113 7.59 0.07 15.69
C PHE A 113 7.63 1.56 16.01
#